data_AF-A0A6A3QXZ9-F1
#
_entry.id   AF-A0A6A3QXZ9-F1
#
_cell.length_a   1.000
_cell.length_b   1.000
_cell.length_c   1.000
_cell.angle_alpha   90.00
_cell.angle_beta   90.00
_cell.angle_gamma   90.00
#
_symmetry.space_group_name_H-M   'P 1'
#
loop_
_entity.id
_entity.type
_entity.pdbx_description
1 polymer ?
#
loop_
_entity_poly.entity_id
_entity_poly.type
_entity_poly.pdbx_seq_one_letter_code
_entity_poly.pdbx_strand_id
1 'polypeptide(L)'
;MPFLTIFLSHSYFATDKMIGLNSEYVGILKANSKRDLQMVVKDFNIPGVTDTSIVTYNNKATGIKGQMLFIDSVRGELRYNFNKVIKVSGDKGESDEE
;
A
#
# COMPACT_ATOMS: atom_id res chain seq x y z
N MET A 1 -11.84 -10.06 22.87
CA MET A 1 -12.32 -8.89 22.10
C MET A 1 -11.13 -8.35 21.31
N PRO A 2 -11.18 -8.29 19.97
CA PRO A 2 -10.12 -7.62 19.22
C PRO A 2 -10.18 -6.11 19.50
N PHE A 3 -9.03 -5.52 19.85
CA PHE A 3 -8.85 -4.07 19.97
C PHE A 3 -8.31 -3.54 18.64
N LEU A 4 -8.92 -2.49 18.11
CA LEU A 4 -8.50 -1.84 16.87
C LEU A 4 -8.02 -0.42 17.18
N THR A 5 -6.87 -0.06 16.62
CA THR A 5 -6.37 1.32 16.62
C THR A 5 -6.27 1.82 15.18
N ILE A 6 -6.74 3.05 14.94
CA ILE A 6 -6.63 3.71 13.64
C ILE A 6 -5.82 4.98 13.83
N PHE A 7 -4.74 5.12 13.06
CA PHE A 7 -3.96 6.35 12.98
C PHE A 7 -4.27 7.07 11.66
N LEU A 8 -4.50 8.38 11.74
CA LEU A 8 -4.68 9.24 10.59
C LEU A 8 -3.56 10.26 10.56
N SER A 9 -2.83 10.31 9.45
CA SER A 9 -1.71 11.23 9.27
C SER A 9 -1.70 11.79 7.85
N HIS A 10 -1.27 13.03 7.72
CA HIS A 10 -1.06 13.68 6.43
C HIS A 10 0.25 13.30 5.77
N SER A 11 1.21 12.73 6.53
CA SER A 11 2.51 12.32 6.00
C SER A 11 3.00 11.06 6.69
N TYR A 12 3.41 10.08 5.89
CA TYR A 12 4.03 8.86 6.39
C TYR A 12 5.42 9.16 6.97
N PHE A 13 6.17 10.08 6.36
CA PHE A 13 7.49 10.50 6.86
C PHE A 13 7.42 11.11 8.27
N ALA A 14 6.37 11.89 8.57
CA ALA A 14 6.20 12.52 9.88
C ALA A 14 5.59 11.56 10.93
N THR A 15 5.14 10.38 10.53
CA THR A 15 4.55 9.39 11.44
C THR A 15 5.66 8.62 12.14
N ASP A 16 5.48 8.31 13.42
CA ASP A 16 6.44 7.48 14.15
C ASP A 16 6.62 6.13 13.44
N LYS A 17 7.88 5.73 13.24
CA LYS A 17 8.22 4.55 12.47
C LYS A 17 7.63 3.27 13.07
N MET A 18 7.52 3.20 14.40
CA MET A 18 6.94 2.04 15.08
C MET A 18 5.45 1.89 14.78
N ILE A 19 4.73 2.99 14.57
CA ILE A 19 3.32 2.92 14.15
C ILE A 19 3.24 2.30 12.75
N GLY A 20 4.06 2.79 11.82
CA GLY A 20 4.08 2.28 10.44
C GLY A 20 4.41 0.79 10.36
N LEU A 21 5.51 0.36 11.00
CA LEU A 21 5.99 -1.01 10.93
C LEU A 21 5.10 -2.04 11.65
N ASN A 22 4.34 -1.63 12.66
CA ASN A 22 3.42 -2.51 13.38
C ASN A 22 1.97 -2.44 12.87
N SER A 23 1.71 -1.62 11.84
CA SER A 23 0.37 -1.54 11.26
C SER A 23 0.12 -2.73 10.36
N GLU A 24 -0.93 -3.52 10.66
CA GLU A 24 -1.38 -4.61 9.79
C GLU A 24 -1.75 -4.10 8.39
N TYR A 25 -2.31 -2.89 8.34
CA TYR A 25 -2.73 -2.26 7.10
C TYR A 25 -2.33 -0.80 7.03
N VAL A 26 -1.95 -0.35 5.83
CA VAL A 26 -1.73 1.07 5.53
C VAL A 26 -2.59 1.49 4.35
N GLY A 27 -3.54 2.38 4.62
CA GLY A 27 -4.38 3.02 3.63
C GLY A 27 -3.79 4.33 3.15
N ILE A 28 -3.53 4.46 1.85
CA ILE A 28 -2.95 5.64 1.24
C ILE A 28 -3.97 6.22 0.27
N LEU A 29 -4.52 7.38 0.63
CA LEU A 29 -5.31 8.19 -0.29
C LEU A 29 -4.42 8.78 -1.38
N LYS A 30 -4.96 9.66 -2.23
CA LYS A 30 -4.17 10.31 -3.29
C LYS A 30 -2.94 11.00 -2.69
N ALA A 31 -1.76 10.45 -2.96
CA ALA A 31 -0.51 10.95 -2.40
C ALA A 31 0.26 11.73 -3.46
N ASN A 32 0.63 12.97 -3.13
CA ASN A 32 1.50 13.79 -3.98
C ASN A 32 2.99 13.68 -3.58
N SER A 33 3.27 13.18 -2.36
CA SER A 33 4.64 12.97 -1.87
C SER A 33 5.20 11.66 -2.40
N LYS A 34 6.08 11.74 -3.41
CA LYS A 34 6.85 10.57 -3.88
C LYS A 34 7.72 9.99 -2.77
N ARG A 35 8.28 10.85 -1.90
CA ARG A 35 9.13 10.45 -0.78
C ARG A 35 8.37 9.54 0.19
N ASP A 36 7.15 9.92 0.58
CA ASP A 36 6.34 9.13 1.50
C ASP A 36 6.02 7.77 0.89
N LEU A 37 5.63 7.73 -0.39
CA LEU A 37 5.38 6.48 -1.10
C LEU A 37 6.61 5.58 -1.16
N GLN A 38 7.80 6.13 -1.40
CA GLN A 38 9.06 5.38 -1.40
C GLN A 38 9.44 4.85 -0.01
N MET A 39 9.18 5.63 1.04
CA MET A 39 9.42 5.16 2.42
C MET A 39 8.53 3.98 2.76
N VAL A 40 7.26 4.06 2.40
CA VAL A 40 6.31 2.96 2.55
C VAL A 40 6.81 1.69 1.83
N VAL A 41 7.28 1.80 0.59
CA VAL A 41 7.84 0.63 -0.14
C VAL A 41 9.03 0.04 0.60
N LYS A 42 9.92 0.87 1.15
CA LYS A 42 11.11 0.42 1.89
C LYS A 42 10.75 -0.25 3.22
N ASP A 43 9.76 0.26 3.92
CA ASP A 43 9.37 -0.27 5.23
C ASP A 43 8.60 -1.60 5.11
N PHE A 44 7.77 -1.78 4.07
CA PHE A 44 6.99 -3.01 3.88
C PHE A 44 7.62 -4.03 2.92
N ASN A 45 8.57 -3.60 2.07
CA ASN A 45 9.33 -4.45 1.14
C ASN A 45 8.43 -5.42 0.30
N ILE A 46 7.36 -4.88 -0.28
CA ILE A 46 6.38 -5.67 -1.04
C ILE A 46 7.04 -6.26 -2.31
N PRO A 47 7.00 -7.58 -2.52
CA PRO A 47 7.61 -8.21 -3.69
C PRO A 47 7.11 -7.62 -5.02
N GLY A 48 8.04 -7.34 -5.93
CA GLY A 48 7.75 -6.78 -7.25
C GLY A 48 7.39 -5.29 -7.27
N VAL A 49 7.24 -4.64 -6.11
CA VAL A 49 6.96 -3.21 -6.01
C VAL A 49 8.26 -2.44 -5.88
N THR A 50 8.43 -1.45 -6.74
CA THR A 50 9.60 -0.57 -6.77
C THR A 50 9.21 0.85 -6.34
N ASP A 51 10.22 1.65 -5.98
CA ASP A 51 10.10 3.07 -5.66
C ASP A 51 9.41 3.89 -6.77
N THR A 52 9.49 3.44 -8.02
CA THR A 52 8.84 4.09 -9.16
C THR A 52 7.44 3.55 -9.42
N SER A 53 7.23 2.23 -9.32
CA SER A 53 5.93 1.60 -9.62
C SER A 53 4.86 1.96 -8.60
N ILE A 54 5.23 2.21 -7.33
CA ILE A 54 4.27 2.59 -6.28
C ILE A 54 3.50 3.86 -6.61
N VAL A 55 4.13 4.83 -7.28
CA VAL A 55 3.49 6.07 -7.70
C VAL A 55 2.40 5.78 -8.74
N THR A 56 2.68 4.88 -9.68
CA THR A 56 1.72 4.42 -10.68
C THR A 56 0.55 3.69 -10.04
N TYR A 57 0.81 2.80 -9.07
CA TYR A 57 -0.24 2.08 -8.35
C TYR A 57 -1.10 3.01 -7.50
N ASN A 58 -0.51 3.96 -6.79
CA ASN A 58 -1.27 4.96 -6.02
C ASN A 58 -2.17 5.77 -6.95
N ASN A 59 -1.61 6.32 -8.03
CA ASN A 59 -2.38 7.10 -9.00
C ASN A 59 -3.56 6.33 -9.61
N LYS A 60 -3.36 5.04 -9.92
CA LYS A 60 -4.40 4.18 -10.46
C LYS A 60 -5.47 3.84 -9.40
N ALA A 61 -5.05 3.46 -8.20
CA ALA A 61 -5.95 3.08 -7.11
C ALA A 61 -6.79 4.27 -6.63
N THR A 62 -6.21 5.47 -6.59
CA THR A 62 -6.87 6.68 -6.09
C THR A 62 -7.38 7.57 -7.23
N GLY A 63 -7.59 7.02 -8.42
CA GLY A 63 -8.09 7.77 -9.58
C GLY A 63 -9.53 8.29 -9.38
N ILE A 64 -10.29 7.64 -8.49
CA ILE A 64 -11.64 8.01 -8.10
C ILE A 64 -11.63 8.43 -6.62
N LYS A 65 -12.38 9.50 -6.28
CA LYS A 65 -12.52 9.97 -4.90
C LYS A 65 -13.06 8.87 -3.99
N GLY A 66 -12.53 8.79 -2.77
CA GLY A 66 -12.90 7.78 -1.78
C GLY A 66 -12.21 6.42 -1.98
N GLN A 67 -11.39 6.26 -3.02
CA GLN A 67 -10.55 5.08 -3.20
C GLN A 67 -9.15 5.30 -2.61
N MET A 68 -8.53 4.22 -2.14
CA MET A 68 -7.23 4.19 -1.49
C MET A 68 -6.38 3.06 -2.08
N LEU A 69 -5.09 3.33 -2.25
CA LEU A 69 -4.10 2.27 -2.36
C LEU A 69 -3.95 1.66 -0.98
N PHE A 70 -4.08 0.34 -0.89
CA PHE A 70 -4.05 -0.36 0.36
C PHE A 70 -2.86 -1.30 0.41
N ILE A 71 -2.15 -1.28 1.52
CA ILE A 71 -1.02 -2.17 1.79
C ILE A 71 -1.47 -3.14 2.85
N ASP A 72 -1.44 -4.41 2.48
CA ASP A 72 -1.69 -5.55 3.36
C ASP A 72 -0.33 -6.08 3.81
N SER A 73 0.14 -5.64 4.98
CA SER A 73 1.46 -6.02 5.49
C SER A 73 1.49 -7.48 5.96
N VAL A 74 0.33 -8.03 6.35
CA VAL A 74 0.18 -9.40 6.81
C VAL A 74 0.41 -10.37 5.66
N ARG A 75 -0.07 -10.04 4.46
CA ARG A 75 0.08 -10.85 3.24
C ARG A 75 1.22 -10.40 2.33
N GLY A 76 1.75 -9.20 2.54
CA GLY A 76 2.76 -8.60 1.66
C GLY A 76 2.18 -8.25 0.28
N GLU A 77 0.98 -7.66 0.24
CA GLU A 77 0.24 -7.40 -1.00
C GLU A 77 -0.15 -5.92 -1.14
N LEU A 78 -0.24 -5.45 -2.39
CA LEU A 78 -0.94 -4.21 -2.74
C LEU A 78 -2.38 -4.50 -3.15
N ARG A 79 -3.32 -3.68 -2.69
CA ARG A 79 -4.76 -3.87 -2.92
C ARG A 79 -5.47 -2.57 -3.31
N TYR A 80 -6.54 -2.71 -4.08
CA TYR A 80 -7.55 -1.68 -4.29
C TYR A 80 -8.55 -1.72 -3.12
N ASN A 81 -8.38 -0.80 -2.16
CA ASN A 81 -9.03 -0.85 -0.84
C ASN A 81 -8.92 -2.26 -0.21
N PHE A 82 -9.96 -2.70 0.50
CA PHE A 82 -10.12 -4.06 1.00
C PHE A 82 -10.68 -5.05 -0.04
N ASN A 83 -10.88 -4.63 -1.29
CA ASN A 83 -11.62 -5.43 -2.28
C ASN A 83 -10.69 -6.39 -3.05
N LYS A 84 -9.77 -5.86 -3.87
CA LYS A 84 -9.05 -6.64 -4.89
C LYS A 84 -7.53 -6.47 -4.80
N VAL A 85 -6.79 -7.57 -4.87
CA VAL A 85 -5.32 -7.58 -4.96
C VAL A 85 -4.84 -7.05 -6.31
N ILE A 86 -3.78 -6.26 -6.31
CA ILE A 86 -3.13 -5.73 -7.51
C ILE A 86 -2.08 -6.75 -7.97
N LYS A 87 -2.26 -7.33 -9.16
CA LYS A 87 -1.23 -8.19 -9.79
C LYS A 87 0.01 -7.33 -10.09
N VAL A 88 1.10 -7.58 -9.38
CA VAL A 88 2.39 -6.88 -9.55
C VAL A 88 3.25 -7.67 -10.52
N SER A 89 3.92 -7.00 -11.45
CA SER A 89 4.79 -7.63 -12.45
C SER A 89 6.03 -8.22 -11.76
N GLY A 90 5.94 -9.50 -11.43
CA GLY A 90 6.87 -10.23 -10.56
C GLY A 90 6.21 -11.49 -9.97
N ASP A 91 4.88 -11.54 -9.98
CA ASP A 91 4.10 -12.71 -9.60
C ASP A 91 4.24 -13.82 -10.65
N LYS A 92 5.14 -14.78 -10.39
CA LYS A 92 5.10 -16.09 -11.04
C LYS A 92 3.99 -16.89 -10.36
N GLY A 93 2.75 -16.60 -10.72
CA GLY A 93 1.57 -17.27 -10.18
C GLY A 93 0.44 -17.24 -11.18
N GLU A 94 0.30 -18.37 -11.88
CA GLU A 94 -0.81 -18.80 -12.74
C GLU A 94 -1.31 -17.82 -13.81
N SER A 95 -0.93 -18.15 -15.04
CA SER A 95 -1.78 -17.94 -16.21
C SER A 95 -3.20 -18.37 -15.86
N ASP A 96 -4.12 -17.41 -15.85
CA ASP A 96 -5.54 -17.72 -15.89
C ASP A 96 -5.76 -18.51 -17.21
N GLU A 97 -6.00 -19.82 -17.09
CA GLU A 97 -6.54 -20.64 -18.18
C GLU A 97 -7.93 -20.09 -18.54
N GLU A 98 -8.08 -19.80 -19.83
CA GLU A 98 -9.29 -19.49 -20.64
C GLU A 98 -10.50 -18.79 -19.99
#